data_AF-F3AW64-F1
#
_entry.id   AF-F3AW64-F1
#
_cell.length_a   1.000
_cell.length_b   1.000
_cell.length_c   1.000
_cell.angle_alpha   90.00
_cell.angle_beta   90.00
_cell.angle_gamma   90.00
#
_symmetry.space_group_name_H-M   'P 1'
#
loop_
_entity.id
_entity.type
_entity.pdbx_description
1 polymer ?
#
loop_
_entity_poly.entity_id
_entity_poly.type
_entity_poly.pdbx_seq_one_letter_code
_entity_poly.pdbx_strand_id
1 'polypeptide(L)' 'MKQPKKLTREQKECLSAHYLNCKDWMLVEETDFYYRIINKNTGVIKSVDKFRKMRRRK' A
#
# COMPACT_ATOMS: atom_id res chain seq x y z
N MET A 1 12.02 3.12 -13.24
CA MET A 1 11.09 3.21 -12.09
C MET A 1 11.89 3.54 -10.83
N LYS A 2 11.37 4.34 -9.91
CA LYS A 2 12.04 4.55 -8.61
C LYS A 2 12.20 3.19 -7.91
N GLN A 3 13.34 2.98 -7.26
CA GLN A 3 13.58 1.76 -6.52
C GLN A 3 12.50 1.64 -5.42
N PRO A 4 11.76 0.51 -5.38
CA PRO A 4 10.68 0.39 -4.43
C PRO A 4 11.22 0.31 -2.99
N LYS A 5 10.51 0.96 -2.06
CA LYS A 5 10.92 1.18 -0.67
C LYS A 5 10.07 0.34 0.29
N LYS A 6 10.62 0.10 1.50
CA LYS A 6 9.86 -0.47 2.61
C LYS A 6 8.71 0.46 2.99
N LEU A 7 7.54 -0.12 3.28
CA LEU A 7 6.35 0.61 3.68
C LEU A 7 6.51 1.22 5.09
N THR A 8 6.07 2.46 5.26
CA THR A 8 5.91 3.11 6.58
C THR A 8 4.73 2.52 7.35
N ARG A 9 4.57 2.88 8.62
CA ARG A 9 3.43 2.42 9.44
C ARG A 9 2.09 2.84 8.84
N GLU A 10 1.95 4.10 8.45
CA GLU A 10 0.72 4.64 7.85
C GLU A 10 0.37 3.91 6.54
N GLN A 11 1.37 3.65 5.70
CA GLN A 11 1.18 2.90 4.45
C GLN A 11 0.73 1.46 4.73
N LYS A 12 1.26 0.81 5.78
CA LYS A 12 0.82 -0.54 6.19
C LYS A 12 -0.63 -0.53 6.66
N GLU A 13 -1.03 0.46 7.45
CA GLU A 13 -2.41 0.63 7.92
C GLU A 13 -3.36 0.85 6.74
N CYS A 14 -2.96 1.67 5.76
CA CYS A 14 -3.68 1.87 4.50
C CYS A 14 -3.84 0.54 3.73
N LEU A 15 -2.76 -0.20 3.48
CA LEU A 15 -2.83 -1.49 2.78
C LEU A 15 -3.73 -2.50 3.51
N SER A 16 -3.69 -2.51 4.84
CA SER A 16 -4.58 -3.34 5.66
C SER A 16 -6.06 -3.00 5.45
N ALA A 17 -6.40 -1.71 5.33
CA ALA A 17 -7.76 -1.26 5.02
C ALA A 17 -8.26 -1.72 3.64
N HIS A 18 -7.33 -2.07 2.73
CA HIS A 18 -7.60 -2.67 1.42
C HIS A 18 -7.44 -4.19 1.39
N TYR A 19 -7.35 -4.85 2.56
CA TYR A 19 -7.19 -6.30 2.71
C TYR A 19 -5.91 -6.85 2.06
N LEU A 20 -4.85 -6.04 2.01
CA LEU A 20 -3.54 -6.44 1.48
C LEU A 20 -2.59 -6.79 2.63
N ASN A 21 -1.92 -7.93 2.51
CA ASN A 21 -0.84 -8.31 3.44
C ASN A 21 0.42 -7.47 3.18
N CYS A 22 0.68 -6.48 4.04
CA CYS A 22 1.80 -5.55 3.86
C CYS A 22 3.19 -6.20 3.78
N LYS A 23 3.35 -7.47 4.20
CA LYS A 23 4.59 -8.21 4.04
C LYS A 23 4.91 -8.55 2.59
N ASP A 24 3.92 -8.57 1.69
CA ASP A 24 4.12 -8.98 0.30
C ASP A 24 4.33 -7.79 -0.64
N TRP A 25 4.13 -6.56 -0.15
CA TRP A 25 4.12 -5.35 -0.96
C TRP A 25 5.23 -4.37 -0.59
N MET A 26 5.65 -3.58 -1.57
CA MET A 26 6.60 -2.48 -1.42
C MET A 26 6.07 -1.21 -2.09
N LEU A 27 6.49 -0.05 -1.59
CA LEU A 27 6.08 1.25 -2.13
C LEU A 27 6.90 1.58 -3.38
N VAL A 28 6.24 1.83 -4.52
CA VAL A 28 6.87 2.33 -5.74
C VAL A 28 6.84 3.85 -5.76
N GLU A 29 5.68 4.42 -5.45
CA GLU A 29 5.42 5.85 -5.54
C GLU A 29 4.32 6.25 -4.57
N GLU A 30 4.45 7.45 -4.04
CA GLU A 30 3.45 8.08 -3.20
C GLU A 30 2.98 9.36 -3.88
N THR A 31 1.66 9.49 -4.01
CA THR A 31 0.99 10.70 -4.48
C THR A 31 0.12 11.24 -3.35
N ASP A 32 -0.53 12.39 -3.54
CA ASP A 32 -1.44 12.94 -2.53
C ASP A 32 -2.69 12.08 -2.31
N PHE A 33 -3.11 11.30 -3.31
CA PHE A 33 -4.38 10.57 -3.29
C PHE A 33 -4.23 9.05 -3.12
N TYR A 34 -3.14 8.47 -3.61
CA TYR A 34 -2.93 7.02 -3.58
C TYR A 34 -1.45 6.63 -3.42
N TYR A 35 -1.24 5.41 -2.93
CA TYR A 35 0.04 4.72 -2.98
C TYR A 35 0.09 3.81 -4.20
N ARG A 36 1.17 3.87 -4.96
CA ARG A 36 1.49 2.85 -5.96
C ARG A 36 2.40 1.81 -5.31
N ILE A 37 1.95 0.57 -5.28
CA ILE A 37 2.65 -0.55 -4.63
C ILE A 37 2.95 -1.67 -5.62
N ILE A 38 4.00 -2.43 -5.36
CA ILE A 38 4.41 -3.60 -6.13
C ILE A 38 4.47 -4.83 -5.24
N ASN A 39 3.96 -5.95 -5.72
CA ASN A 39 4.09 -7.24 -5.05
C ASN A 39 5.49 -7.80 -5.30
N LYS A 40 6.19 -8.19 -4.23
CA LYS A 40 7.58 -8.67 -4.31
C LYS A 40 7.72 -10.01 -5.03
N ASN A 41 6.69 -10.85 -4.97
CA ASN A 41 6.73 -12.20 -5.52
C ASN A 41 6.22 -12.24 -6.96
N THR A 42 5.17 -11.46 -7.27
CA THR A 42 4.50 -11.52 -8.58
C THR A 42 4.84 -10.35 -9.50
N GLY A 43 5.47 -9.29 -8.99
CA GLY A 43 5.74 -8.06 -9.74
C GLY A 43 4.49 -7.24 -10.07
N VAL A 44 3.30 -7.67 -9.62
CA VAL A 44 2.04 -6.97 -9.88
C VAL A 44 2.04 -5.60 -9.21
N ILE A 45 1.65 -4.57 -9.97
CA ILE A 45 1.51 -3.20 -9.47
C ILE A 45 0.05 -2.89 -9.20
N LYS A 46 -0.24 -2.26 -8.06
CA LYS A 46 -1.57 -1.78 -7.68
C LYS A 46 -1.52 -0.32 -7.20
N SER A 47 -2.62 0.39 -7.39
CA SER A 47 -2.86 1.70 -6.76
C SER A 47 -3.83 1.53 -5.60
N VAL A 48 -3.47 2.08 -4.44
CA VAL A 48 -4.21 1.97 -3.18
C VAL A 48 -4.58 3.37 -2.72
N ASP A 49 -5.86 3.68 -2.77
CA ASP A 49 -6.43 4.96 -2.32
C ASP A 49 -6.20 5.20 -0.82
N LYS A 50 -5.79 6.42 -0.46
CA LYS A 50 -5.48 6.82 0.93
C LYS A 50 -6.72 7.11 1.79
N PHE A 51 -7.88 7.35 1.18
CA PHE A 51 -9.10 7.78 1.86
C PHE A 51 -9.98 6.63 2.35
N ARG A 52 -9.70 5.39 1.92
CA ARG A 52 -10.37 4.20 2.43
C ARG A 52 -10.06 3.97 3.91
N LYS A 53 -10.91 4.51 4.78
CA LYS A 53 -10.85 4.25 6.23
C LYS A 53 -11.27 2.82 6.51
N MET A 54 -10.44 2.07 7.23
CA MET A 54 -10.86 0.83 7.88
C MET A 54 -12.05 1.19 8.78
N ARG A 55 -13.24 0.61 8.55
CA ARG A 55 -14.36 0.75 9.49
C ARG A 55 -13.83 0.25 10.82
N ARG A 56 -13.54 1.16 11.76
CA ARG A 56 -13.30 0.77 13.16
C ARG A 56 -14.55 -0.01 13.57
N ARG A 57 -14.41 -1.32 13.75
CA ARG A 57 -15.47 -2.12 14.38
C ARG A 57 -15.70 -1.48 15.73
N LYS A 58 -16.90 -0.94 15.89
CA LYS A 58 -17.37 -0.28 17.11
C LYS A 58 -17.59 -1.33 18.18
#